data_AF-K8XW73-F1
#
_entry.id   AF-K8XW73-F1
#
_cell.length_a   1.000
_cell.length_b   1.000
_cell.length_c   1.000
_cell.angle_alpha   90.00
_cell.angle_beta   90.00
_cell.angle_gamma   90.00
#
_symmetry.space_group_name_H-M   'P 1'
#
loop_
_entity.id
_entity.type
_entity.pdbx_description
1 polymer ?
#
loop_
_entity_poly.entity_id
_entity_poly.type
_entity_poly.pdbx_seq_one_letter_code
_entity_poly.pdbx_strand_id
1 'polypeptide(L)'
;MKIKTIEFNHGPVSIYAHSFESEDITIHVKEFLNTFQQFRNVTHELTPGIGRVTICSTDESVISFQYSNKIGTLHLHFSNGRNSIDQDVVLSLVHNPESVTAINRLTSAIRDLIRLNEPEFVLA
;
A
#
# COMPACT_ATOMS: atom_id res chain seq x y z
N MET A 1 -11.25 -8.69 -3.34
CA MET A 1 -10.03 -7.84 -3.41
C MET A 1 -9.17 -8.31 -4.58
N LYS A 2 -8.39 -7.43 -5.22
CA LYS A 2 -7.34 -7.85 -6.17
C LYS A 2 -5.98 -7.75 -5.49
N ILE A 3 -5.31 -8.88 -5.31
CA ILE A 3 -3.89 -8.95 -4.94
C ILE A 3 -3.10 -9.36 -6.18
N LYS A 4 -2.00 -8.68 -6.45
CA LYS A 4 -1.01 -9.12 -7.44
C LYS A 4 0.36 -9.16 -6.78
N THR A 5 1.02 -10.31 -6.86
CA THR A 5 2.42 -10.47 -6.45
C THR A 5 3.27 -10.64 -7.69
N ILE A 6 4.37 -9.90 -7.77
CA ILE A 6 5.41 -10.10 -8.77
C ILE A 6 6.71 -10.40 -8.05
N GLU A 7 7.38 -11.46 -8.45
CA GLU A 7 8.72 -11.81 -7.97
C GLU A 7 9.78 -11.31 -8.97
N PHE A 8 10.82 -10.68 -8.45
CA PHE A 8 12.00 -10.26 -9.17
C PHE A 8 13.21 -11.02 -8.62
N ASN A 9 13.79 -11.88 -9.46
CA ASN A 9 14.92 -12.74 -9.10
C ASN A 9 16.21 -12.28 -9.79
N HIS A 10 17.27 -12.11 -9.02
CA HIS A 10 18.62 -11.85 -9.52
C HIS A 10 19.65 -12.71 -8.78
N GLY A 11 19.86 -13.93 -9.28
CA GLY A 11 20.73 -14.92 -8.65
C GLY A 11 20.14 -15.41 -7.30
N PRO A 12 20.86 -15.28 -6.18
CA PRO A 12 20.36 -15.71 -4.86
C PRO A 12 19.44 -14.70 -4.18
N VAL A 13 19.12 -13.58 -4.85
CA VAL A 13 18.31 -12.50 -4.29
C VAL A 13 16.94 -12.49 -4.97
N SER A 14 15.90 -12.60 -4.16
CA SER A 14 14.49 -12.50 -4.56
C SER A 14 13.85 -11.29 -3.89
N ILE A 15 13.12 -10.48 -4.67
CA ILE A 15 12.34 -9.34 -4.20
C ILE A 15 10.90 -9.51 -4.68
N TYR A 16 9.94 -9.40 -3.78
CA TYR A 16 8.53 -9.54 -4.05
C TYR A 16 7.85 -8.18 -3.98
N ALA A 17 7.07 -7.85 -5.01
CA ALA A 17 6.20 -6.68 -5.05
C ALA A 17 4.75 -7.12 -4.90
N HIS A 18 4.15 -6.84 -3.74
CA HIS A 18 2.76 -7.17 -3.42
C HIS A 18 1.87 -5.95 -3.58
N SER A 19 0.93 -6.01 -4.50
CA SER A 19 0.00 -4.92 -4.81
C SER A 19 -1.41 -5.27 -4.36
N PHE A 20 -2.02 -4.39 -3.56
CA PHE A 20 -3.36 -4.53 -2.98
C PHE A 20 -4.29 -3.46 -3.54
N GLU A 21 -5.43 -3.87 -4.10
CA GLU A 21 -6.48 -2.98 -4.62
C GLU A 21 -7.86 -3.44 -4.11
N SER A 22 -8.53 -2.57 -3.35
CA SER A 22 -9.91 -2.75 -2.86
C SER A 22 -10.53 -1.41 -2.46
N GLU A 23 -11.84 -1.39 -2.21
CA GLU A 23 -12.54 -0.20 -1.69
C GLU A 23 -12.03 0.21 -0.30
N ASP A 24 -11.80 -0.75 0.60
CA ASP A 24 -11.24 -0.48 1.94
C ASP A 24 -9.84 0.13 1.85
N ILE A 25 -8.97 -0.42 0.98
CA ILE A 25 -7.65 0.15 0.70
C ILE A 25 -7.78 1.57 0.15
N THR A 26 -8.74 1.78 -0.75
CA THR A 26 -8.98 3.09 -1.36
C THR A 26 -9.31 4.14 -0.30
N ILE A 27 -10.16 3.81 0.67
CA ILE A 27 -10.51 4.71 1.78
C ILE A 27 -9.26 5.07 2.58
N HIS A 28 -8.45 4.08 2.97
CA HIS A 28 -7.28 4.34 3.81
C HIS A 28 -6.12 5.02 3.08
N VAL A 29 -5.93 4.75 1.78
CA VAL A 29 -4.96 5.50 0.94
C VAL A 29 -5.34 6.97 0.91
N LYS A 30 -6.64 7.28 0.72
CA LYS A 30 -7.13 8.68 0.76
C LYS A 30 -6.90 9.33 2.12
N GLU A 31 -7.27 8.65 3.20
CA GLU A 31 -7.05 9.17 4.57
C GLU A 31 -5.58 9.53 4.79
N PHE A 32 -4.66 8.66 4.36
CA PHE A 32 -3.23 8.93 4.49
C PHE A 32 -2.75 10.08 3.61
N LEU A 33 -3.13 10.11 2.33
CA LEU A 33 -2.77 11.21 1.42
C LEU A 33 -3.28 12.56 1.94
N ASN A 34 -4.44 12.59 2.60
CA ASN A 34 -5.02 13.81 3.18
C ASN A 34 -4.18 14.41 4.32
N THR A 35 -3.25 13.64 4.89
CA THR A 35 -2.31 14.15 5.92
C THR A 35 -1.24 15.07 5.32
N PHE A 36 -0.99 15.00 4.01
CA PHE A 36 -0.07 15.89 3.32
C PHE A 36 -0.81 17.12 2.80
N GLN A 37 -0.33 18.30 3.19
CA GLN A 37 -0.95 19.57 2.80
C GLN A 37 -1.11 19.73 1.28
N GLN A 38 -0.14 19.22 0.50
CA GLN A 38 -0.14 19.26 -0.95
C GLN A 38 -1.29 18.45 -1.61
N PHE A 39 -1.84 17.45 -0.91
CA PHE A 39 -2.88 16.58 -1.46
C PHE A 39 -4.27 16.88 -0.91
N ARG A 40 -4.40 17.66 0.17
CA ARG A 40 -5.69 18.03 0.79
C ARG A 40 -6.71 18.61 -0.18
N ASN A 41 -6.26 19.47 -1.11
CA ASN A 41 -7.18 20.10 -2.06
C ASN A 41 -7.65 19.12 -3.15
N VAL A 42 -6.87 18.07 -3.40
CA VAL A 42 -7.17 17.09 -4.46
C VAL A 42 -7.99 15.95 -3.89
N THR A 43 -7.74 15.52 -2.64
CA THR A 43 -8.41 14.38 -1.96
C THR A 43 -9.93 14.48 -1.92
N HIS A 44 -10.49 15.69 -1.88
CA HIS A 44 -11.93 15.93 -1.97
C HIS A 44 -12.52 15.64 -3.37
N GLU A 45 -11.74 15.85 -4.44
CA GLU A 45 -12.13 15.61 -5.85
C GLU A 45 -11.87 14.17 -6.32
N LEU A 46 -11.21 13.36 -5.50
CA LEU A 46 -10.78 12.00 -5.82
C LEU A 46 -11.94 10.99 -5.82
N THR A 47 -13.19 11.37 -6.08
CA THR A 47 -14.34 10.44 -6.04
C THR A 47 -15.18 10.54 -7.32
N PRO A 48 -15.47 9.42 -8.01
CA PRO A 48 -15.02 8.03 -7.75
C PRO A 48 -13.55 7.81 -8.14
N GLY A 49 -12.82 6.97 -7.40
CA GLY A 49 -11.44 6.60 -7.76
C GLY A 49 -10.94 5.34 -7.05
N ILE A 50 -9.81 4.82 -7.53
CA ILE A 50 -9.22 3.54 -7.13
C ILE A 50 -7.89 3.83 -6.44
N GLY A 51 -7.76 3.34 -5.20
CA GLY A 51 -6.52 3.36 -4.44
C GLY A 51 -5.85 1.98 -4.45
N ARG A 52 -4.52 1.99 -4.52
CA ARG A 52 -3.68 0.81 -4.56
C ARG A 52 -2.44 1.02 -3.70
N VAL A 53 -2.04 -0.03 -2.99
CA VAL A 53 -0.79 -0.03 -2.22
C VAL A 53 0.11 -1.12 -2.76
N THR A 54 1.34 -0.78 -3.09
CA THR A 54 2.36 -1.74 -3.48
C THR A 54 3.49 -1.77 -2.46
N ILE A 55 3.88 -2.97 -2.07
CA ILE A 55 4.85 -3.24 -1.01
C ILE A 55 5.96 -4.06 -1.60
N CYS A 56 7.19 -3.56 -1.52
CA CYS A 56 8.38 -4.31 -1.91
C CYS A 56 8.99 -4.96 -0.65
N SER A 57 9.22 -6.26 -0.71
CA SER A 57 9.71 -7.09 0.39
C SER A 57 10.75 -8.09 -0.11
N THR A 58 11.70 -8.47 0.73
CA THR A 58 12.57 -9.64 0.48
C THR A 58 11.97 -10.94 1.03
N ASP A 59 10.77 -10.86 1.60
CA ASP A 59 10.01 -11.99 2.13
C ASP A 59 8.93 -12.36 1.12
N GLU A 60 8.84 -13.63 0.77
CA GLU A 60 7.81 -14.18 -0.14
C GLU A 60 6.41 -14.12 0.51
N SER A 61 6.36 -14.20 1.84
CA SER A 61 5.10 -14.23 2.57
C SER A 61 4.53 -12.84 2.77
N VAL A 62 3.38 -12.61 2.15
CA VAL A 62 2.51 -11.45 2.39
C VAL A 62 2.01 -11.39 3.85
N ILE A 63 1.95 -12.54 4.55
CA ILE A 63 1.28 -12.71 5.85
C ILE A 63 2.07 -12.10 7.01
N SER A 64 3.39 -11.97 6.87
CA SER A 64 4.29 -11.46 7.92
C SER A 64 4.38 -9.92 7.95
N PHE A 65 3.31 -9.21 7.53
CA PHE A 65 3.16 -7.76 7.66
C PHE A 65 3.00 -7.31 9.13
N GLN A 66 3.94 -7.71 9.97
CA GLN A 66 4.32 -6.95 11.16
C GLN A 66 5.22 -5.83 10.67
N TYR A 67 5.09 -4.64 11.26
CA TYR A 67 6.01 -3.52 11.10
C TYR A 67 7.44 -4.01 11.36
N SER A 68 8.08 -4.54 10.34
CA SER A 68 9.40 -5.13 10.42
C SER A 68 10.30 -4.31 9.54
N ASN A 69 11.56 -4.25 9.91
CA ASN A 69 12.61 -3.52 9.21
C ASN A 69 12.82 -4.05 7.77
N LYS A 70 12.10 -5.11 7.37
CA LYS A 70 12.10 -5.68 6.03
C LYS A 70 11.21 -4.93 5.03
N ILE A 71 10.28 -4.09 5.52
CA ILE A 71 9.41 -3.27 4.67
C ILE A 71 10.05 -1.88 4.58
N GLY A 72 10.71 -1.60 3.46
CA GLY A 72 11.41 -0.33 3.25
C GLY A 72 10.48 0.82 2.89
N THR A 73 9.59 0.60 1.93
CA THR A 73 8.76 1.67 1.33
C THR A 73 7.40 1.11 0.92
N LEU A 74 6.35 1.89 1.17
CA LEU A 74 5.02 1.67 0.61
C LEU A 74 4.84 2.62 -0.57
N HIS A 75 4.53 2.07 -1.75
CA HIS A 75 4.16 2.86 -2.90
C HIS A 75 2.64 2.99 -2.94
N LEU A 76 2.13 4.18 -2.68
CA LEU A 76 0.71 4.50 -2.71
C LEU A 76 0.36 5.05 -4.08
N HIS A 77 -0.62 4.44 -4.73
CA HIS A 77 -1.20 4.93 -5.96
C HIS A 77 -2.67 5.25 -5.74
N PHE A 78 -3.10 6.39 -6.26
CA PHE A 78 -4.52 6.76 -6.34
C PHE A 78 -4.83 7.33 -7.72
N SER A 79 -5.96 6.94 -8.32
CA SER A 79 -6.46 7.57 -9.55
C SER A 79 -7.98 7.71 -9.57
N ASN A 80 -8.48 8.84 -10.06
CA ASN A 80 -9.90 9.04 -10.37
C ASN A 80 -10.20 9.00 -11.89
N GLY A 81 -9.25 8.51 -12.69
CA GLY A 81 -9.35 8.46 -14.16
C GLY A 81 -9.07 9.77 -14.88
N ARG A 82 -8.99 10.90 -14.18
CA ARG A 82 -8.52 12.19 -14.72
C ARG A 82 -7.15 12.58 -14.16
N ASN A 83 -6.98 12.40 -12.86
CA ASN A 83 -5.77 12.70 -12.13
C ASN A 83 -5.27 11.44 -11.43
N SER A 84 -3.95 11.31 -11.28
CA SER A 84 -3.31 10.30 -10.46
C SER A 84 -2.33 10.92 -9.47
N ILE A 85 -2.19 10.27 -8.31
CA ILE A 85 -1.21 10.57 -7.28
C ILE A 85 -0.41 9.29 -7.04
N ASP A 86 0.90 9.40 -7.17
CA ASP A 86 1.85 8.36 -6.83
C ASP A 86 2.76 8.90 -5.71
N GLN A 87 2.81 8.19 -4.59
CA GLN A 87 3.55 8.62 -3.41
C GLN A 87 4.31 7.45 -2.80
N ASP A 88 5.64 7.58 -2.78
CA ASP A 88 6.51 6.71 -2.01
C ASP A 88 6.52 7.13 -0.54
N VAL A 89 6.30 6.16 0.35
CA VAL A 89 6.23 6.35 1.79
C VAL A 89 7.27 5.46 2.44
N VAL A 90 8.36 6.07 2.87
CA VAL A 90 9.35 5.41 3.70
C VAL A 90 8.84 5.44 5.14
N LEU A 91 8.40 4.29 5.66
CA LEU A 91 7.73 4.19 6.95
C LEU A 91 8.54 4.79 8.10
N SER A 92 9.88 4.66 8.06
CA SER A 92 10.77 5.20 9.08
C SER A 92 10.83 6.72 9.13
N LEU A 93 10.38 7.42 8.08
CA LEU A 93 10.37 8.88 7.99
C LEU A 93 8.99 9.49 8.35
N VAL A 94 7.99 8.66 8.64
CA VAL A 94 6.64 9.11 9.03
C VAL A 94 6.62 9.41 10.52
N HIS A 95 6.73 10.69 10.87
CA HIS A 95 6.79 11.13 12.29
C HIS A 95 5.60 11.96 12.74
N ASN A 96 4.82 12.54 11.82
CA ASN A 96 3.65 13.32 12.18
C ASN A 96 2.55 12.41 12.79
N PRO A 97 1.95 12.75 13.96
CA PRO A 97 0.97 11.89 14.62
C PRO A 97 -0.27 11.52 13.78
N GLU A 98 -0.74 12.44 12.93
CA GLU A 98 -1.86 12.22 12.02
C GLU A 98 -1.49 11.18 10.96
N SER A 99 -0.33 11.38 10.31
CA SER A 99 0.21 10.44 9.31
C SER A 99 0.51 9.07 9.91
N VAL A 100 1.05 9.01 11.14
CA VAL A 100 1.30 7.75 11.88
C VAL A 100 -0.03 7.01 12.14
N THR A 101 -1.06 7.73 12.55
CA THR A 101 -2.38 7.13 12.78
C THR A 101 -2.98 6.60 11.48
N ALA A 102 -2.92 7.39 10.40
CA ALA A 102 -3.47 7.00 9.10
C ALA A 102 -2.72 5.80 8.50
N ILE A 103 -1.38 5.76 8.57
CA ILE A 103 -0.60 4.64 8.04
C ILE A 103 -0.82 3.35 8.83
N ASN A 104 -1.07 3.46 10.14
CA ASN A 104 -1.42 2.31 10.97
C ASN A 104 -2.79 1.72 10.59
N ARG A 105 -3.78 2.57 10.27
CA ARG A 105 -5.07 2.11 9.74
C ARG A 105 -4.92 1.43 8.39
N LEU A 106 -4.18 2.03 7.46
CA LEU A 106 -3.90 1.44 6.15
C LEU A 106 -3.22 0.07 6.28
N THR A 107 -2.21 -0.01 7.15
CA THR A 107 -1.49 -1.25 7.47
C THR A 107 -2.41 -2.31 8.06
N SER A 108 -3.31 -1.94 8.97
CA SER A 108 -4.29 -2.86 9.54
C SER A 108 -5.23 -3.39 8.47
N ALA A 109 -5.77 -2.51 7.61
CA ALA A 109 -6.67 -2.92 6.53
C ALA A 109 -5.99 -3.88 5.56
N ILE A 110 -4.73 -3.62 5.18
CA ILE A 110 -3.95 -4.56 4.36
C ILE A 110 -3.84 -5.92 5.06
N ARG A 111 -3.51 -5.94 6.35
CA ARG A 111 -3.40 -7.20 7.14
C ARG A 111 -4.72 -7.96 7.20
N ASP A 112 -5.81 -7.26 7.49
CA ASP A 112 -7.14 -7.86 7.59
C ASP A 112 -7.55 -8.44 6.23
N LEU A 113 -7.27 -7.71 5.15
CA LEU A 113 -7.52 -8.16 3.80
C LEU A 113 -6.71 -9.40 3.41
N ILE A 114 -5.43 -9.46 3.78
CA ILE A 114 -4.57 -10.64 3.56
C ILE A 114 -5.13 -11.87 4.28
N ARG A 115 -5.58 -11.69 5.53
CA ARG A 115 -6.19 -12.78 6.32
C ARG A 115 -7.49 -13.28 5.72
N LEU A 116 -8.28 -12.38 5.14
CA LEU A 116 -9.61 -12.69 4.61
C LEU A 116 -9.58 -13.28 3.20
N ASN A 117 -8.50 -13.08 2.45
CA ASN A 117 -8.41 -13.46 1.04
C ASN A 117 -7.11 -14.22 0.78
N GLU A 118 -6.91 -15.40 1.41
CA GLU A 118 -5.70 -16.23 1.24
C GLU A 118 -5.09 -16.04 -0.17
N PRO A 119 -3.88 -15.46 -0.27
CA PRO A 119 -3.36 -15.07 -1.57
C PRO A 119 -3.19 -16.31 -2.45
N GLU A 120 -3.94 -16.38 -3.54
CA GLU A 120 -3.67 -17.35 -4.60
C GLU A 120 -2.31 -17.00 -5.21
N PHE A 121 -1.28 -17.72 -4.80
CA PHE A 121 0.04 -17.65 -5.42
C PHE A 121 -0.07 -18.18 -6.85
N VAL A 122 -0.06 -17.29 -7.83
CA VAL A 122 0.13 -17.65 -9.24
C VAL A 122 1.62 -17.66 -9.51
N LEU A 123 2.23 -18.84 -9.48
CA LEU A 123 3.58 -19.05 -10.02
C LEU A 123 3.53 -18.79 -11.53
N ALA A 124 4.39 -17.87 -12.00
CA ALA A 124 4.55 -17.54 -13.42
C ALA A 124 5.46 -18.53 -14.14
#